data_AF-A0ABD7CLQ7-F1
#
_entry.id   AF-A0ABD7CLQ7-F1
#
_cell.length_a   1.000
_cell.length_b   1.000
_cell.length_c   1.000
_cell.angle_alpha   90.00
_cell.angle_beta   90.00
_cell.angle_gamma   90.00
#
_symmetry.space_group_name_H-M   'P 1'
#
loop_
_entity.id
_entity.type
_entity.pdbx_description
1 polymer ?
#
loop_
_entity_poly.entity_id
_entity_poly.type
_entity_poly.pdbx_seq_one_letter_code
_entity_poly.pdbx_strand_id
1 'polypeptide(L)'
;MQKVNERVDLSKKVLDIDIESPVFYAMLNDVNKEVQRCIKKVYDEEFESGEISLKLNISIPEAFKVIPKTNEFGELINETYKYRKPVFEHKVTSTLKKQFKQEGIYQEERDIKFEDGKFIAVPIKDQQISIEDI
;
A
#
# COMPACT_ATOMS: atom_id res chain seq x y z
N MET A 1 13.71 -19.44 13.74
CA MET A 1 13.22 -20.32 12.66
C MET A 1 11.99 -21.05 13.20
N GLN A 2 10.77 -20.63 12.85
CA GLN A 2 9.55 -21.39 13.11
C GLN A 2 8.63 -21.22 11.90
N LYS A 3 8.75 -22.18 10.97
CA LYS A 3 7.74 -22.46 9.96
C LYS A 3 6.77 -23.44 10.58
N VAL A 4 5.56 -23.01 10.89
CA VAL A 4 4.41 -23.89 11.01
C VAL A 4 3.24 -23.17 10.36
N ASN A 5 3.07 -23.39 9.05
CA ASN A 5 1.81 -23.12 8.36
C ASN A 5 0.79 -24.20 8.80
N GLU A 6 0.44 -24.22 10.08
CA GLU A 6 -0.76 -24.93 10.51
C GLU A 6 -1.94 -24.12 9.97
N ARG A 7 -2.52 -24.59 8.87
CA ARG A 7 -3.87 -24.17 8.47
C ARG A 7 -4.80 -24.62 9.57
N VAL A 8 -5.06 -23.73 10.53
CA VAL A 8 -5.99 -23.96 11.64
C VAL A 8 -7.34 -24.33 11.03
N ASP A 9 -7.83 -25.54 11.30
CA ASP A 9 -9.16 -25.95 10.87
C ASP A 9 -10.21 -25.25 11.74
N LEU A 10 -10.87 -24.26 11.15
CA LEU A 10 -11.89 -23.43 11.81
C LEU A 10 -13.31 -23.98 11.61
N SER A 11 -13.47 -25.10 10.89
CA SER A 11 -14.79 -25.61 10.46
C SER A 11 -15.75 -25.97 11.59
N LYS A 12 -15.23 -26.21 12.80
CA LYS A 12 -16.01 -26.61 13.98
C LYS A 12 -15.99 -25.57 15.12
N LYS A 13 -15.28 -24.44 14.94
CA LYS A 13 -15.17 -23.41 15.98
C LYS A 13 -16.25 -22.35 15.81
N VAL A 14 -16.81 -21.90 16.93
CA VAL A 14 -17.54 -20.64 16.97
C VAL A 14 -16.50 -19.54 16.78
N LEU A 15 -16.69 -18.71 15.77
CA LEU A 15 -15.78 -17.61 15.45
C LEU A 15 -16.52 -16.31 15.75
N ASP A 16 -15.86 -15.43 16.50
CA ASP A 16 -16.30 -14.05 16.63
C ASP A 16 -16.12 -13.34 15.28
N ILE A 17 -17.01 -12.40 14.97
CA ILE A 17 -16.94 -11.58 13.74
C ILE A 17 -16.49 -10.19 14.16
N ASP A 18 -15.20 -10.05 14.37
CA ASP A 18 -14.50 -8.81 14.70
C ASP A 18 -13.22 -8.70 13.85
N ILE A 19 -12.62 -7.52 13.78
CA ILE A 19 -11.48 -7.27 12.89
C ILE A 19 -10.23 -8.10 13.24
N GLU A 20 -10.07 -8.49 14.51
CA GLU A 20 -8.94 -9.27 15.03
C GLU A 20 -9.18 -10.78 14.89
N SER A 21 -10.42 -11.19 14.57
CA SER A 21 -10.81 -12.58 14.37
C SER A 21 -10.07 -13.25 13.21
N PRO A 22 -9.87 -14.58 13.31
CA PRO A 22 -9.41 -15.41 12.19
C PRO A 22 -10.21 -15.24 10.89
N VAL A 23 -11.46 -14.80 10.96
CA VAL A 23 -12.32 -14.51 9.79
C VAL A 23 -11.66 -13.50 8.85
N PHE A 24 -10.92 -12.52 9.38
CA PHE A 24 -10.31 -11.45 8.60
C PHE A 24 -8.79 -11.59 8.43
N TYR A 25 -8.18 -12.70 8.83
CA TYR A 25 -6.73 -12.89 8.72
C TYR A 25 -6.19 -12.72 7.30
N ALA A 26 -6.93 -13.19 6.30
CA ALA A 26 -6.52 -13.00 4.90
C ALA A 26 -6.45 -11.50 4.55
N MET A 27 -7.48 -10.74 4.92
CA MET A 27 -7.55 -9.30 4.70
C MET A 27 -6.45 -8.56 5.45
N LEU A 28 -6.28 -8.83 6.75
CA LEU A 28 -5.23 -8.21 7.56
C LEU A 28 -3.83 -8.49 6.99
N ASN A 29 -3.57 -9.73 6.57
CA ASN A 29 -2.30 -10.10 5.98
C ASN A 29 -2.04 -9.37 4.66
N ASP A 30 -3.05 -9.23 3.80
CA ASP A 30 -2.91 -8.53 2.52
C ASP A 30 -2.71 -7.02 2.71
N VAL A 31 -3.46 -6.40 3.63
CA VAL A 31 -3.24 -4.99 4.01
C VAL A 31 -1.84 -4.80 4.57
N ASN A 32 -1.39 -5.68 5.48
CA ASN A 32 -0.06 -5.57 6.08
C ASN A 32 1.05 -5.69 5.03
N LYS A 33 0.92 -6.58 4.05
CA LYS A 33 1.90 -6.67 2.93
C LYS A 33 1.99 -5.35 2.16
N GLU A 34 0.85 -4.74 1.82
CA GLU A 34 0.86 -3.47 1.09
C GLU A 34 1.38 -2.31 1.95
N VAL A 35 1.08 -2.29 3.26
CA VAL A 35 1.67 -1.32 4.19
C VAL A 35 3.19 -1.41 4.19
N GLN A 36 3.75 -2.62 4.38
CA GLN A 36 5.20 -2.83 4.37
C GLN A 36 5.83 -2.42 3.02
N ARG A 37 5.16 -2.75 1.92
CA ARG A 37 5.59 -2.39 0.57
C ARG A 37 5.60 -0.87 0.35
N CYS A 38 4.53 -0.17 0.71
CA CYS A 38 4.43 1.28 0.59
C CYS A 38 5.47 1.98 1.45
N ILE A 39 5.66 1.56 2.71
CA ILE A 39 6.69 2.11 3.60
C ILE A 39 8.07 1.94 2.99
N LYS A 40 8.41 0.74 2.50
CA LYS A 40 9.70 0.49 1.84
C LYS A 40 9.91 1.45 0.66
N LYS A 41 8.88 1.66 -0.16
CA LYS A 41 8.95 2.52 -1.35
C LYS A 41 9.10 4.02 -1.04
N VAL A 42 8.53 4.47 0.08
CA VAL A 42 8.71 5.85 0.56
C VAL A 42 10.07 6.00 1.23
N TYR A 43 10.49 5.02 2.04
CA TYR A 43 11.78 5.01 2.72
C TYR A 43 12.96 4.99 1.75
N ASP A 44 12.87 4.23 0.66
CA ASP A 44 13.89 4.16 -0.39
C ASP A 44 13.92 5.43 -1.28
N GLU A 45 13.20 6.50 -0.90
CA GLU A 45 13.05 7.78 -1.63
C GLU A 45 12.55 7.63 -3.09
N GLU A 46 12.01 6.46 -3.45
CA GLU A 46 11.45 6.22 -4.78
C GLU A 46 10.14 7.01 -5.00
N PHE A 47 9.41 7.31 -3.92
CA PHE A 47 8.12 7.98 -3.88
C PHE A 47 8.03 8.88 -2.63
N GLU A 48 7.32 10.00 -2.72
CA GLU A 48 7.18 10.95 -1.59
C GLU A 48 6.11 10.48 -0.60
N SER A 49 5.05 9.85 -1.11
CA SER A 49 3.95 9.36 -0.28
C SER A 49 3.28 8.13 -0.90
N GLY A 50 2.67 7.34 -0.03
CA GLY A 50 1.83 6.20 -0.38
C GLY A 50 0.47 6.29 0.29
N GLU A 51 -0.56 5.87 -0.43
CA GLU A 51 -1.94 5.80 0.03
C GLU A 51 -2.46 4.38 -0.15
N ILE A 52 -3.14 3.83 0.85
CA ILE A 52 -3.72 2.49 0.80
C ILE A 52 -5.23 2.61 1.05
N SER A 53 -6.03 2.03 0.15
CA SER A 53 -7.48 1.91 0.30
C SER A 53 -7.86 0.45 0.50
N LEU A 54 -8.69 0.19 1.50
CA LEU A 54 -9.33 -1.11 1.74
C LEU A 54 -10.83 -0.98 1.44
N LYS A 55 -11.34 -1.82 0.54
CA LYS A 55 -12.77 -1.98 0.30
C LYS A 55 -13.21 -3.34 0.82
N LEU A 56 -14.15 -3.36 1.75
CA LEU A 56 -14.75 -4.57 2.31
C LEU A 56 -16.23 -4.62 1.93
N ASN A 57 -16.62 -5.63 1.16
CA ASN A 57 -18.02 -5.94 0.87
C ASN A 57 -18.50 -7.03 1.82
N ILE A 58 -19.64 -6.80 2.47
CA ILE A 58 -20.24 -7.73 3.42
C ILE A 58 -21.62 -8.13 2.91
N SER A 59 -21.88 -9.43 2.82
CA SER A 59 -23.19 -9.96 2.47
C SER A 59 -23.53 -11.22 3.25
N ILE A 60 -24.82 -11.49 3.43
CA ILE A 60 -25.31 -12.67 4.15
C ILE A 60 -26.42 -13.35 3.32
N PRO A 61 -26.10 -13.94 2.15
CA PRO A 61 -27.06 -14.67 1.35
C PRO A 61 -27.63 -15.88 2.07
N GLU A 62 -28.86 -16.26 1.71
CA GLU A 62 -29.42 -17.55 2.09
C GLU A 62 -28.75 -18.68 1.29
N ALA A 63 -28.45 -19.79 1.96
CA ALA A 63 -27.82 -20.95 1.38
C ALA A 63 -28.46 -22.24 1.91
N PHE A 64 -28.28 -23.33 1.16
CA PHE A 64 -28.83 -24.64 1.49
C PHE A 64 -27.70 -25.66 1.56
N LYS A 65 -27.78 -26.59 2.50
CA LYS A 65 -26.85 -27.72 2.63
C LYS A 65 -27.66 -29.00 2.76
N VAL A 66 -27.33 -30.01 1.96
CA VAL A 66 -27.91 -31.35 2.10
C VAL A 66 -27.11 -32.11 3.15
N ILE A 67 -27.79 -32.61 4.16
CA ILE A 67 -27.21 -33.40 5.25
C ILE A 67 -27.84 -34.80 5.19
N PRO A 68 -27.05 -35.86 4.96
CA PRO A 68 -27.56 -37.21 5.00
C PRO A 68 -27.92 -37.56 6.46
N LYS A 69 -29.09 -38.16 6.65
CA LYS A 69 -29.62 -38.57 7.95
C LYS A 69 -30.26 -39.94 7.82
N THR A 70 -30.16 -40.75 8.85
CA THR A 70 -30.84 -42.05 8.90
C THR A 70 -32.23 -41.87 9.50
N ASN A 71 -33.27 -42.34 8.82
CA ASN A 71 -34.63 -42.33 9.35
C ASN A 71 -34.83 -43.44 10.40
N GLU A 72 -36.00 -43.51 11.03
CA GLU A 72 -36.34 -44.50 12.06
C GLU A 72 -36.30 -45.95 11.55
N PHE A 73 -36.26 -46.15 10.23
CA PHE A 73 -36.22 -47.44 9.55
C PHE A 73 -34.81 -47.83 9.07
N GLY A 74 -33.79 -47.02 9.36
CA GLY A 74 -32.41 -47.31 8.96
C GLY A 74 -32.05 -46.86 7.54
N GLU A 75 -32.93 -46.16 6.84
CA GLU A 75 -32.70 -45.67 5.47
C GLU A 75 -32.01 -44.30 5.47
N LEU A 76 -31.07 -44.11 4.55
CA LEU A 76 -30.41 -42.84 4.30
C LEU A 76 -31.36 -41.88 3.57
N ILE A 77 -31.86 -40.88 4.29
CA ILE A 77 -32.64 -39.76 3.76
C ILE A 77 -31.77 -38.49 3.70
N ASN A 78 -32.08 -37.60 2.76
CA ASN A 78 -31.39 -36.32 2.61
C ASN A 78 -32.24 -35.20 3.22
N GLU A 79 -31.76 -34.57 4.28
CA GLU A 79 -32.39 -33.41 4.92
C GLU A 79 -31.77 -32.12 4.37
N THR A 80 -32.60 -31.17 3.91
CA THR A 80 -32.11 -29.88 3.41
C THR A 80 -32.11 -28.86 4.55
N TYR A 81 -30.92 -28.39 4.92
CA TYR A 81 -30.74 -27.36 5.94
C TYR A 81 -30.56 -25.98 5.29
N LYS A 82 -31.48 -25.05 5.59
CA LYS A 82 -31.39 -23.64 5.18
C LYS A 82 -30.61 -22.84 6.21
N TYR A 83 -29.62 -22.06 5.76
CA TYR A 83 -28.79 -21.23 6.63
C TYR A 83 -28.43 -19.90 5.99
N ARG A 84 -27.97 -18.96 6.81
CA ARG A 84 -27.44 -17.67 6.39
C ARG A 84 -25.93 -17.78 6.27
N LYS A 85 -25.39 -17.62 5.07
CA LYS A 85 -23.97 -17.77 4.78
C LYS A 85 -23.29 -16.39 4.79
N PRO A 86 -22.48 -16.03 5.80
CA PRO A 86 -21.72 -14.79 5.76
C PRO A 86 -20.65 -14.85 4.67
N VAL A 87 -20.53 -13.78 3.90
CA VAL A 87 -19.52 -13.61 2.84
C VAL A 87 -18.86 -12.25 3.02
N PHE A 88 -17.54 -12.28 3.22
CA PHE A 88 -16.69 -11.11 3.36
C PHE A 88 -15.71 -11.10 2.19
N GLU A 89 -15.80 -10.09 1.33
CA GLU A 89 -14.91 -9.92 0.19
C GLU A 89 -14.12 -8.64 0.36
N HIS A 90 -12.79 -8.73 0.38
CA HIS A 90 -11.91 -7.57 0.51
C HIS A 90 -11.14 -7.30 -0.78
N LYS A 91 -10.88 -6.01 -1.02
CA LYS A 91 -9.99 -5.53 -2.07
C LYS A 91 -9.06 -4.47 -1.48
N VAL A 92 -7.76 -4.71 -1.58
CA VAL A 92 -6.71 -3.77 -1.16
C VAL A 92 -6.13 -3.11 -2.42
N THR A 93 -6.02 -1.79 -2.42
CA THR A 93 -5.40 -1.02 -3.50
C THR A 93 -4.44 0.00 -2.91
N SER A 94 -3.27 0.17 -3.53
CA SER A 94 -2.27 1.15 -3.13
C SER A 94 -1.94 2.11 -4.27
N THR A 95 -1.78 3.39 -3.96
CA THR A 95 -1.30 4.42 -4.89
C THR A 95 -0.03 5.04 -4.33
N LEU A 96 1.01 5.16 -5.15
CA LEU A 96 2.27 5.82 -4.77
C LEU A 96 2.43 7.09 -5.61
N LYS A 97 2.79 8.22 -4.98
CA LYS A 97 2.99 9.51 -5.66
C LYS A 97 4.48 9.84 -5.75
N LYS A 98 4.95 10.16 -6.96
CA LYS A 98 6.29 10.71 -7.19
C LYS A 98 6.21 12.22 -7.37
N GLN A 99 7.13 12.94 -6.74
CA GLN A 99 7.38 14.34 -7.03
C GLN A 99 8.69 14.44 -7.79
N PHE A 100 8.66 15.01 -8.99
CA PHE A 100 9.87 15.39 -9.72
C PHE A 100 10.23 16.82 -9.30
N LYS A 101 11.19 16.95 -8.37
CA LYS A 101 11.85 18.22 -8.09
C LYS A 101 13.20 18.22 -8.80
N GLN A 102 13.32 19.04 -9.86
CA GLN A 102 14.61 19.48 -10.35
C GLN A 102 14.80 20.90 -9.85
N GLU A 103 15.65 21.06 -8.85
CA GLU A 103 16.08 22.37 -8.35
C GLU A 103 17.59 22.45 -8.56
N GLY A 104 18.03 23.50 -9.26
CA GLY A 104 19.43 23.77 -9.55
C GLY A 104 19.70 25.25 -9.32
N ILE A 105 20.73 25.56 -8.55
CA ILE A 105 21.18 26.92 -8.29
C ILE A 105 22.62 27.02 -8.80
N TYR A 106 22.84 27.87 -9.80
CA TYR A 106 24.17 28.32 -10.20
C TYR A 106 24.45 29.64 -9.48
N GLN A 107 25.32 29.60 -8.48
CA GLN A 107 25.79 30.77 -7.73
C GLN A 107 27.31 30.82 -7.82
N GLU A 108 27.83 31.77 -8.59
CA GLU A 108 29.23 32.17 -8.59
C GLU A 108 29.29 33.71 -8.61
N GLU A 109 30.30 34.28 -7.96
CA GLU A 109 30.59 35.72 -8.01
C GLU A 109 31.20 36.08 -9.38
N ARG A 110 30.34 36.12 -10.39
CA ARG A 110 30.67 36.52 -11.77
C ARG A 110 29.74 37.63 -12.22
N ASP A 111 30.27 38.53 -13.02
CA ASP A 111 29.50 39.57 -13.70
C ASP A 111 28.88 39.00 -14.99
N ILE A 112 27.74 39.55 -15.43
CA ILE A 112 27.03 39.09 -16.64
C ILE A 112 27.21 40.11 -17.76
N LYS A 113 27.75 39.67 -18.90
CA LYS A 113 27.89 40.48 -20.12
C LYS A 113 27.10 39.90 -21.28
N PHE A 114 26.69 40.75 -22.21
CA PHE A 114 26.03 40.35 -23.45
C PHE A 114 26.96 40.64 -24.64
N GLU A 115 27.52 39.59 -25.25
CA GLU A 115 28.44 39.67 -26.39
C GLU A 115 28.01 38.64 -27.45
N ASP A 116 28.09 39.01 -28.73
CA ASP A 116 27.72 38.17 -29.89
C ASP A 116 26.35 37.49 -29.79
N GLY A 117 25.37 38.19 -29.20
CA GLY A 117 24.00 37.72 -29.07
C GLY A 117 23.78 36.71 -27.93
N LYS A 118 24.75 36.53 -27.03
CA LYS A 118 24.66 35.59 -25.89
C LYS A 118 25.09 36.24 -24.59
N PHE A 119 24.50 35.78 -23.49
CA PHE A 119 24.94 36.16 -22.14
C PHE A 119 26.11 35.27 -21.72
N ILE A 120 27.22 35.89 -21.29
CA ILE A 120 28.42 35.22 -20.78
C ILE A 120 28.71 35.66 -19.34
N ALA A 121 29.10 34.72 -18.47
CA ALA A 121 29.48 34.98 -17.08
C ALA A 121 31.01 35.17 -16.99
N VAL A 122 31.43 36.40 -16.68
CA VAL A 122 32.86 36.80 -16.64
C VAL A 122 33.34 36.97 -15.18
N PRO A 123 34.61 36.66 -14.88
CA PRO A 123 35.16 36.88 -13.54
C PRO A 123 35.13 38.36 -13.17
N ILE A 124 34.80 38.66 -11.90
CA ILE A 124 34.90 40.02 -11.35
C ILE A 124 36.38 40.39 -11.28
N LYS A 125 36.77 41.47 -11.97
CA LYS A 125 38.12 42.02 -11.88
C LYS A 125 38.16 42.98 -10.69
N ASP A 126 38.95 42.68 -9.67
CA ASP A 126 39.29 43.64 -8.62
C ASP A 126 39.96 44.86 -9.26
N GLN A 127 39.26 45.99 -9.28
CA GLN A 127 39.89 47.28 -9.53
C GLN A 127 40.47 47.79 -8.21
N GLN A 128 41.57 47.18 -7.77
CA GLN A 128 42.41 47.82 -6.78
C GLN A 128 43.18 48.92 -7.51
N ILE A 129 42.65 50.14 -7.47
CA ILE A 129 43.35 51.34 -7.92
C ILE A 129 44.55 51.51 -6.99
N SER A 130 45.75 51.15 -7.47
CA SER A 130 46.99 51.59 -6.81
C SER A 130 47.03 53.11 -6.90
N ILE A 131 47.29 53.77 -5.78
CA ILE A 131 47.41 55.24 -5.65
C ILE A 131 48.65 55.80 -6.39
N GLU A 132 49.35 54.99 -7.18
CA GLU A 132 50.60 55.34 -7.86
C GLU A 132 50.42 56.06 -9.21
N ASP A 133 49.18 56.28 -9.68
CA ASP A 133 48.91 56.98 -10.96
C ASP A 133 48.29 58.40 -10.80
N ILE A 134 48.57 59.14 -9.70
CA ILE A 134 48.27 60.59 -9.57
C ILE A 134 49.54 61.42 -9.72
#